data_AF-B8DYP7-F1
#
_entry.id   AF-B8DYP7-F1
#
_cell.length_a   1.000
_cell.length_b   1.000
_cell.length_c   1.000
_cell.angle_alpha   90.00
_cell.angle_beta   90.00
_cell.angle_gamma   90.00
#
_symmetry.space_group_name_H-M   'P 1'
#
loop_
_entity.id
_entity.type
_entity.pdbx_description
1 polymer ?
#
loop_
_entity_poly.entity_id
_entity_poly.type
_entity_poly.pdbx_seq_one_letter_code
_entity_poly.pdbx_strand_id
1 'polypeptide(L)'
;MDTLTTLSNVLILDYASLSSISKSFASTRVWAPIGFLVMMLTTGFYPKLTESTFMFPIISLVFLLCFLILLAIKELEFKVETKILTFNDVKRLISVKEVREFLLFMFFYSFALVGTSGNVNLLIKYLGGTNSDISWALVVCAAPEIPMSYFWGHMADKVGRKPLLLLAGLAMPIRSFLYFLTGRAFEVILIQFFTHIFTFVISINVAPIYVNDLVSPKERATGQGILNLSVALSQTLSSFISGNVANMVGLKGMYIFLAVIGLISAIWGLKIFRKSK
;
A
#
# COMPACT_ATOMS: atom_id res chain seq x y z
N MET A 1 -10.64 5.20 -5.96
CA MET A 1 -9.45 4.65 -6.66
C MET A 1 -9.27 3.16 -6.32
N ASP A 2 -9.46 2.76 -5.06
CA ASP A 2 -9.32 1.36 -4.63
C ASP A 2 -10.33 0.37 -5.25
N THR A 3 -11.52 0.81 -5.64
CA THR A 3 -12.49 -0.04 -6.35
C THR A 3 -12.03 -0.44 -7.75
N LEU A 4 -11.41 0.49 -8.50
CA LEU A 4 -10.85 0.21 -9.82
C LEU A 4 -9.62 -0.70 -9.74
N THR A 5 -8.76 -0.52 -8.72
CA THR A 5 -7.62 -1.41 -8.49
C THR A 5 -8.08 -2.79 -8.04
N THR A 6 -9.12 -2.89 -7.20
CA THR A 6 -9.73 -4.17 -6.82
C THR A 6 -10.30 -4.88 -8.04
N LEU A 7 -11.08 -4.18 -8.86
CA LEU A 7 -11.69 -4.74 -10.07
C LEU A 7 -10.61 -5.21 -11.05
N SER A 8 -9.58 -4.38 -11.30
CA SER A 8 -8.44 -4.75 -12.12
C SER A 8 -7.73 -6.00 -11.58
N ASN A 9 -7.40 -6.03 -10.29
CA ASN A 9 -6.74 -7.15 -9.64
C ASN A 9 -7.55 -8.45 -9.75
N VAL A 10 -8.86 -8.38 -9.54
CA VAL A 10 -9.78 -9.53 -9.66
C VAL A 10 -9.86 -10.00 -11.12
N LEU A 11 -10.03 -9.09 -12.08
CA LEU A 11 -10.05 -9.42 -13.50
C LEU A 11 -8.77 -10.12 -13.96
N ILE A 12 -7.60 -9.66 -13.50
CA ILE A 12 -6.31 -10.29 -13.84
C ILE A 12 -6.20 -11.71 -13.25
N LEU A 13 -6.71 -11.91 -12.03
CA LEU A 13 -6.73 -13.23 -11.39
C LEU A 13 -7.67 -14.20 -12.11
N ASP A 14 -8.78 -13.71 -12.66
CA ASP A 14 -9.73 -14.52 -13.42
C ASP A 14 -9.25 -14.81 -14.86
N TYR A 15 -8.44 -13.92 -15.45
CA TYR A 15 -7.91 -14.07 -16.82
C TYR A 15 -6.61 -14.88 -16.92
N ALA A 16 -5.81 -14.92 -15.85
CA ALA A 16 -4.49 -15.54 -15.90
C ALA A 16 -4.56 -17.07 -15.74
N SER A 17 -4.01 -17.81 -16.72
CA SER A 17 -3.85 -19.27 -16.61
C SER A 17 -3.05 -19.65 -15.36
N LEU A 18 -3.41 -20.75 -14.69
CA LEU A 18 -2.88 -21.23 -13.40
C LEU A 18 -1.33 -21.29 -13.28
N SER A 19 -0.59 -21.21 -14.39
CA SER A 19 0.88 -21.24 -14.43
C SER A 19 1.57 -19.85 -14.48
N SER A 20 0.82 -18.75 -14.68
CA SER A 20 1.38 -17.41 -14.96
C SER A 20 0.76 -16.25 -14.16
N ILE A 21 -0.08 -16.54 -13.17
CA ILE A 21 -0.83 -15.54 -12.37
C ILE A 21 0.08 -14.43 -11.82
N SER A 22 1.19 -14.80 -11.18
CA SER A 22 2.14 -13.83 -10.61
C SER A 22 2.84 -12.95 -11.65
N LYS A 23 3.03 -13.44 -12.89
CA LYS A 23 3.64 -12.66 -13.99
C LYS A 23 2.66 -11.66 -14.60
N SER A 24 1.41 -12.07 -14.82
CA SER A 24 0.38 -11.20 -15.40
C SER A 24 -0.02 -10.09 -14.42
N PHE A 25 -0.16 -10.43 -13.13
CA PHE A 25 -0.46 -9.47 -12.06
C PHE A 25 0.67 -8.45 -11.85
N ALA A 26 1.94 -8.89 -11.89
CA ALA A 26 3.05 -7.96 -11.84
C ALA A 26 3.07 -7.01 -13.04
N SER A 27 2.82 -7.52 -14.26
CA SER A 27 2.91 -6.72 -15.50
C SER A 27 1.92 -5.54 -15.57
N THR A 28 0.70 -5.72 -15.08
CA THR A 28 -0.31 -4.66 -15.00
C THR A 28 -0.08 -3.71 -13.83
N ARG A 29 0.45 -4.22 -12.71
CA ARG A 29 0.80 -3.42 -11.54
C ARG A 29 1.98 -2.47 -11.81
N VAL A 30 2.91 -2.84 -12.70
CA VAL A 30 4.13 -2.07 -13.02
C VAL A 30 3.84 -0.64 -13.50
N TRP A 31 2.73 -0.40 -14.22
CA TRP A 31 2.44 0.92 -14.79
C TRP A 31 2.18 2.01 -13.75
N ALA A 32 1.62 1.67 -12.59
CA ALA A 32 1.36 2.64 -11.52
C ALA A 32 2.64 3.25 -10.92
N PRO A 33 3.62 2.46 -10.45
CA PRO A 33 4.90 3.01 -9.99
C PRO A 33 5.72 3.64 -11.11
N ILE A 34 5.63 3.19 -12.38
CA ILE A 34 6.26 3.90 -13.51
C ILE A 34 5.72 5.32 -13.64
N GLY A 35 4.38 5.48 -13.71
CA GLY A 35 3.76 6.79 -13.83
C GLY A 35 4.12 7.70 -12.64
N PHE A 36 4.10 7.14 -11.43
CA PHE A 36 4.51 7.87 -10.23
C PHE A 36 5.99 8.30 -10.28
N LEU A 37 6.89 7.42 -10.72
CA LEU A 37 8.31 7.71 -10.85
C LEU A 37 8.57 8.80 -11.90
N VAL A 38 7.93 8.73 -13.07
CA VAL A 38 8.02 9.76 -14.12
C VAL A 38 7.57 11.11 -13.58
N MET A 39 6.45 11.17 -12.85
CA MET A 39 5.95 12.40 -12.23
C MET A 39 6.88 12.94 -11.15
N MET A 40 7.45 12.08 -10.31
CA MET A 40 8.36 12.51 -9.23
C MET A 40 9.72 12.96 -9.76
N LEU A 41 10.24 12.33 -10.82
CA LEU A 41 11.45 12.79 -11.49
C LEU A 41 11.24 14.13 -12.19
N THR A 42 10.15 14.29 -12.94
CA THR A 42 9.85 15.55 -13.63
C THR A 42 9.67 16.70 -12.65
N THR A 43 8.93 16.51 -11.57
CA THR A 43 8.77 17.52 -10.49
C THR A 43 10.07 17.75 -9.71
N GLY A 44 10.91 16.73 -9.55
CA GLY A 44 12.22 16.84 -8.90
C GLY A 44 13.24 17.67 -9.69
N PHE A 45 13.32 17.48 -11.01
CA PHE A 45 14.21 18.25 -11.90
C PHE A 45 13.65 19.62 -12.28
N TYR A 46 12.33 19.74 -12.36
CA TYR A 46 11.65 20.99 -12.72
C TYR A 46 10.63 21.41 -11.65
N PRO A 47 11.10 21.94 -10.49
CA PRO A 47 10.20 22.33 -9.40
C PRO A 47 9.17 23.39 -9.79
N LYS A 48 9.43 24.21 -10.82
CA LYS A 48 8.46 25.20 -11.34
C LYS A 48 7.15 24.56 -11.81
N LEU A 49 7.17 23.29 -12.23
CA LEU A 49 5.96 22.56 -12.62
C LEU A 49 5.02 22.28 -11.44
N THR A 50 5.50 22.43 -10.20
CA THR A 50 4.69 22.28 -8.98
C THR A 50 3.92 23.55 -8.61
N GLU A 51 4.19 24.68 -9.29
CA GLU A 51 3.41 25.90 -9.11
C GLU A 51 1.98 25.68 -9.62
N SER A 52 0.99 26.19 -8.88
CA SER A 52 -0.45 26.00 -9.17
C SER A 52 -0.83 26.41 -10.61
N THR A 53 -0.15 27.42 -11.16
CA THR A 53 -0.36 27.94 -12.51
C THR A 53 -0.07 26.91 -13.61
N PHE A 54 0.94 26.05 -13.41
CA PHE A 54 1.31 24.99 -14.36
C PHE A 54 0.69 23.65 -14.00
N MET A 55 0.60 23.35 -12.70
CA MET A 55 0.15 22.05 -12.21
C MET A 55 -1.31 21.76 -12.59
N PHE A 56 -2.23 22.70 -12.36
CA PHE A 56 -3.65 22.47 -12.63
C PHE A 56 -3.95 22.23 -14.13
N PRO A 57 -3.48 23.05 -15.09
CA PRO A 57 -3.72 22.79 -16.51
C PRO A 57 -3.14 21.47 -17.02
N ILE A 58 -1.92 21.12 -16.59
CA ILE A 58 -1.26 19.87 -17.00
C ILE A 58 -2.08 18.67 -16.53
N ILE A 59 -2.50 18.68 -15.26
CA ILE A 59 -3.31 17.59 -14.69
C ILE A 59 -4.65 17.49 -15.44
N SER A 60 -5.34 18.61 -15.68
CA SER A 60 -6.60 18.62 -16.43
C SER A 60 -6.45 18.05 -17.85
N LEU A 61 -5.36 18.40 -18.55
CA LEU A 61 -5.08 17.88 -19.89
C LEU A 61 -4.87 16.37 -19.88
N VAL A 62 -4.10 15.85 -18.91
CA VAL A 62 -3.86 14.40 -18.77
C VAL A 62 -5.17 13.66 -18.50
N PHE A 63 -6.02 14.17 -17.59
CA PHE A 63 -7.32 13.57 -17.31
C PHE A 63 -8.25 13.61 -18.53
N LEU A 64 -8.24 14.70 -19.31
CA LEU A 64 -9.01 14.81 -20.54
C LEU A 64 -8.57 13.77 -21.58
N LEU A 65 -7.25 13.61 -21.78
CA LEU A 65 -6.70 12.60 -22.69
C LEU A 65 -7.08 11.18 -22.25
N CYS A 66 -6.99 10.87 -20.96
CA CYS A 66 -7.45 9.60 -20.43
C CYS A 66 -8.95 9.36 -20.67
N PHE A 67 -9.78 10.39 -20.50
CA PHE A 67 -11.22 10.31 -20.78
C PHE A 67 -11.49 10.04 -22.27
N LEU A 68 -10.80 10.74 -23.16
CA LEU A 68 -10.93 10.53 -24.61
C LEU A 68 -10.51 9.12 -25.04
N ILE A 69 -9.44 8.57 -24.45
CA ILE A 69 -9.00 7.19 -24.69
C ILE A 69 -10.05 6.20 -24.20
N LEU A 70 -10.65 6.43 -23.02
CA LEU A 70 -11.69 5.56 -22.47
C LEU A 70 -12.92 5.48 -23.39
N LEU A 71 -13.29 6.57 -24.08
CA LEU A 71 -14.38 6.55 -25.06
C LEU A 71 -14.08 5.66 -26.27
N ALA A 72 -12.80 5.46 -26.61
CA ALA A 72 -12.37 4.63 -27.73
C ALA A 72 -12.25 3.14 -27.36
N ILE A 73 -12.26 2.80 -26.07
CA ILE A 73 -12.19 1.41 -25.62
C ILE A 73 -13.58 0.78 -25.74
N LYS A 74 -13.69 -0.17 -26.67
CA LYS A 74 -14.89 -1.00 -26.77
C LYS A 74 -14.87 -2.05 -25.67
N GLU A 75 -15.88 -2.03 -24.79
CA GLU A 75 -16.02 -3.06 -23.76
C GLU A 75 -16.24 -4.43 -24.41
N LEU A 76 -15.46 -5.42 -23.96
CA LEU A 76 -15.72 -6.80 -24.30
C LEU A 76 -16.88 -7.28 -23.41
N GLU A 77 -17.96 -7.77 -24.01
CA GLU A 77 -19.07 -8.35 -23.27
C GLU A 77 -18.58 -9.61 -22.55
N PHE A 78 -18.49 -9.54 -21.22
CA PHE A 78 -18.13 -10.70 -20.40
C PHE A 78 -19.36 -11.33 -19.76
N LYS A 79 -19.59 -12.60 -20.05
CA LYS A 79 -20.51 -13.46 -19.30
C LYS A 79 -19.79 -14.01 -18.06
N VAL A 80 -19.50 -13.15 -17.08
CA VAL A 80 -19.14 -13.64 -15.75
C VAL A 80 -20.43 -13.81 -14.97
N GLU A 81 -20.71 -15.02 -14.46
CA GLU A 81 -21.76 -15.24 -13.45
C GLU A 81 -21.39 -14.43 -12.20
N THR A 82 -21.84 -13.19 -12.14
CA THR A 82 -21.69 -12.34 -10.97
C THR A 82 -22.71 -12.79 -9.94
N LYS A 83 -22.28 -13.62 -8.98
CA LYS A 83 -23.10 -13.84 -7.79
C LYS A 83 -23.20 -12.51 -7.04
N ILE A 84 -24.38 -11.91 -7.03
CA ILE A 84 -24.64 -10.69 -6.26
C ILE A 84 -24.41 -11.03 -4.78
N LEU A 85 -23.35 -10.47 -4.21
CA LEU A 85 -22.97 -10.72 -2.83
C LEU A 85 -23.90 -9.96 -1.89
N THR A 86 -24.36 -10.63 -0.84
CA THR A 86 -25.26 -10.02 0.17
C THR A 86 -24.45 -9.54 1.38
N PHE A 87 -24.93 -8.53 2.11
CA PHE A 87 -24.35 -8.10 3.39
C PHE A 87 -24.12 -9.26 4.38
N ASN A 88 -24.94 -10.30 4.31
CA ASN A 88 -24.79 -11.51 5.11
C ASN A 88 -23.52 -12.31 4.77
N ASP A 89 -23.08 -12.32 3.51
CA ASP A 89 -21.84 -13.01 3.09
C ASP A 89 -20.61 -12.29 3.65
N VAL A 90 -20.62 -10.95 3.63
CA VAL A 90 -19.58 -10.12 4.26
C VAL A 90 -19.52 -10.36 5.76
N LYS A 91 -20.67 -10.34 6.45
CA LYS A 91 -20.74 -10.60 7.89
C LYS A 91 -20.23 -11.99 8.25
N ARG A 92 -20.56 -12.99 7.43
CA ARG A 92 -20.08 -14.38 7.58
C ARG A 92 -18.56 -14.47 7.44
N LEU A 93 -17.99 -13.85 6.41
CA LEU A 93 -16.54 -13.84 6.18
C LEU A 93 -15.78 -13.16 7.32
N ILE A 94 -16.25 -12.02 7.80
CA ILE A 94 -15.66 -11.32 8.96
C ILE A 94 -15.82 -12.12 10.26
N SER A 95 -16.78 -13.04 10.33
CA SER A 95 -16.97 -13.91 11.49
C SER A 95 -15.97 -15.08 11.52
N VAL A 96 -15.37 -15.43 10.37
CA VAL A 96 -14.30 -16.44 10.30
C VAL A 96 -13.09 -15.90 11.07
N LYS A 97 -12.61 -16.69 12.05
CA LYS A 97 -11.59 -16.27 12.99
C LYS A 97 -10.30 -15.84 12.29
N GLU A 98 -9.85 -16.62 11.31
CA GLU A 98 -8.62 -16.41 10.55
C GLU A 98 -8.69 -15.12 9.72
N VAL A 99 -9.83 -14.89 9.04
CA VAL A 99 -10.08 -13.67 8.26
C VAL A 99 -10.10 -12.46 9.19
N ARG A 100 -10.86 -12.53 10.29
CA ARG A 100 -10.95 -11.43 11.28
C ARG A 100 -9.59 -11.08 11.87
N GLU A 101 -8.82 -12.10 12.28
CA GLU A 101 -7.50 -11.92 12.84
C GLU A 101 -6.54 -11.28 11.83
N PHE A 102 -6.60 -11.71 10.57
CA PHE A 102 -5.81 -11.10 9.50
C PHE A 102 -6.23 -9.64 9.21
N LEU A 103 -7.53 -9.35 9.18
CA LEU A 103 -8.04 -7.98 8.99
C LEU A 103 -7.60 -7.06 10.14
N LEU A 104 -7.62 -7.54 11.39
CA LEU A 104 -7.12 -6.77 12.54
C LEU A 104 -5.61 -6.51 12.43
N PHE A 105 -4.83 -7.51 12.04
CA PHE A 105 -3.40 -7.35 11.76
C PHE A 105 -3.18 -6.26 10.70
N MET A 106 -3.88 -6.36 9.56
CA MET A 106 -3.78 -5.41 8.44
C MET A 106 -4.28 -4.01 8.81
N PHE A 107 -5.27 -3.90 9.68
CA PHE A 107 -5.78 -2.62 10.17
C PHE A 107 -4.69 -1.87 10.95
N PHE A 108 -4.10 -2.48 11.98
CA PHE A 108 -3.05 -1.82 12.76
C PHE A 108 -1.77 -1.61 11.93
N TYR A 109 -1.45 -2.57 11.05
CA TYR A 109 -0.32 -2.45 10.14
C TYR A 109 -0.47 -1.24 9.21
N SER A 110 -1.62 -1.14 8.55
CA SER A 110 -1.90 -0.07 7.58
C SER A 110 -2.09 1.27 8.27
N PHE A 111 -2.64 1.28 9.48
CA PHE A 111 -2.67 2.47 10.32
C PHE A 111 -1.26 3.01 10.56
N ALA A 112 -0.34 2.16 11.02
CA ALA A 112 1.05 2.55 11.26
C ALA A 112 1.74 2.95 9.95
N LEU A 113 1.50 2.22 8.85
CA LEU A 113 2.11 2.46 7.54
C LEU A 113 1.75 3.84 7.04
N VAL A 114 0.45 4.15 7.00
CA VAL A 114 -0.09 5.38 6.43
C VAL A 114 0.25 6.58 7.30
N GLY A 115 0.18 6.43 8.62
CA GLY A 115 0.59 7.49 9.54
C GLY A 115 2.08 7.81 9.40
N THR A 116 2.91 6.78 9.19
CA THR A 116 4.36 6.95 9.05
C THR A 116 4.73 7.53 7.67
N SER A 117 4.16 7.00 6.59
CA SER A 117 4.47 7.45 5.23
C SER A 117 3.78 8.76 4.87
N GLY A 118 2.57 9.00 5.35
CA GLY A 118 1.78 10.20 5.07
C GLY A 118 2.39 11.48 5.65
N ASN A 119 3.13 11.36 6.75
CA ASN A 119 3.76 12.50 7.43
C ASN A 119 5.26 12.64 7.11
N VAL A 120 5.81 11.82 6.20
CA VAL A 120 7.24 11.86 5.89
C VAL A 120 7.66 13.17 5.22
N ASN A 121 6.77 13.74 4.39
CA ASN A 121 7.01 15.03 3.72
C ASN A 121 7.13 16.16 4.75
N LEU A 122 6.29 16.14 5.78
CA LEU A 122 6.34 17.09 6.89
C LEU A 122 7.62 16.90 7.71
N LEU A 123 8.07 15.66 7.91
CA LEU A 123 9.33 15.38 8.61
C LEU A 123 10.54 15.91 7.86
N ILE A 124 10.61 15.72 6.54
CA ILE A 124 11.69 16.25 5.70
C ILE A 124 11.73 17.78 5.82
N LYS A 125 10.56 18.45 5.74
CA LYS A 125 10.46 19.90 5.93
C LYS A 125 10.88 20.36 7.31
N TYR A 126 10.43 19.65 8.34
CA TYR A 126 10.77 19.95 9.74
C TYR A 126 12.29 19.87 9.99
N LEU A 127 13.00 18.96 9.30
CA LEU A 127 14.45 18.81 9.38
C LEU A 127 15.22 19.79 8.46
N GLY A 128 14.55 20.79 7.88
CA GLY A 128 15.16 21.79 7.00
C GLY A 128 15.32 21.36 5.53
N GLY A 129 14.70 20.24 5.13
CA GLY A 129 14.74 19.74 3.76
C GLY A 129 13.97 20.60 2.76
N THR A 130 14.42 20.57 1.52
CA THR A 130 13.82 21.28 0.38
C THR A 130 12.67 20.47 -0.26
N ASN A 131 11.95 21.07 -1.21
CA ASN A 131 10.97 20.31 -2.01
C ASN A 131 11.66 19.23 -2.87
N SER A 132 12.91 19.45 -3.29
CA SER A 132 13.68 18.46 -4.04
C SER A 132 13.98 17.23 -3.20
N ASP A 133 14.29 17.40 -1.91
CA ASP A 133 14.53 16.27 -0.99
C ASP A 133 13.29 15.39 -0.83
N ILE A 134 12.09 15.99 -0.84
CA ILE A 134 10.82 15.24 -0.84
C ILE A 134 10.68 14.42 -2.12
N SER A 135 10.93 15.02 -3.29
CA SER A 135 10.89 14.31 -4.56
C SER A 135 11.89 13.15 -4.58
N TRP A 136 13.12 13.37 -4.13
CA TRP A 136 14.13 12.30 -4.03
C TRP A 136 13.70 11.17 -3.08
N ALA A 137 13.11 11.52 -1.93
CA ALA A 137 12.55 10.55 -0.98
C ALA A 137 11.48 9.64 -1.63
N LEU A 138 10.63 10.22 -2.49
CA LEU A 138 9.61 9.47 -3.22
C LEU A 138 10.17 8.66 -4.39
N VAL A 139 11.20 9.16 -5.08
CA VAL A 139 11.89 8.42 -6.14
C VAL A 139 12.56 7.16 -5.59
N VAL A 140 13.22 7.24 -4.43
CA VAL A 140 13.85 6.05 -3.81
C VAL A 140 12.85 5.01 -3.31
N CYS A 141 11.58 5.37 -3.09
CA CYS A 141 10.49 4.40 -2.91
C CYS A 141 10.14 3.70 -4.23
N ALA A 142 9.86 4.51 -5.26
CA ALA A 142 9.23 4.05 -6.48
C ALA A 142 10.17 3.25 -7.40
N ALA A 143 11.45 3.64 -7.44
CA ALA A 143 12.45 2.99 -8.29
C ALA A 143 12.61 1.48 -8.00
N PRO A 144 12.78 1.03 -6.73
CA PRO A 144 12.85 -0.39 -6.43
C PRO A 144 11.48 -1.08 -6.36
N GLU A 145 10.36 -0.35 -6.32
CA GLU A 145 9.03 -0.94 -6.14
C GLU A 145 8.70 -1.99 -7.21
N ILE A 146 9.02 -1.73 -8.47
CA ILE A 146 8.73 -2.62 -9.60
C ILE A 146 9.49 -3.96 -9.50
N PRO A 147 10.84 -3.99 -9.47
CA PRO A 147 11.57 -5.25 -9.38
C PRO A 147 11.29 -5.98 -8.07
N MET A 148 11.12 -5.24 -6.97
CA MET A 148 10.85 -5.84 -5.67
C MET A 148 9.43 -6.41 -5.55
N SER A 149 8.45 -5.84 -6.25
CA SER A 149 7.10 -6.41 -6.30
C SER A 149 7.11 -7.79 -6.95
N TYR A 150 7.84 -7.95 -8.06
CA TYR A 150 8.01 -9.26 -8.69
C TYR A 150 8.76 -10.24 -7.78
N PHE A 151 9.84 -9.77 -7.14
CA PHE A 151 10.63 -10.57 -6.22
C PHE A 151 9.80 -11.09 -5.03
N TRP A 152 9.07 -10.20 -4.34
CA TRP A 152 8.29 -10.58 -3.16
C TRP A 152 7.06 -11.41 -3.52
N GLY A 153 6.42 -11.17 -4.67
CA GLY A 153 5.35 -12.03 -5.18
C GLY A 153 5.84 -13.47 -5.38
N HIS A 154 6.97 -13.65 -6.07
CA HIS A 154 7.57 -14.97 -6.26
C HIS A 154 8.07 -15.61 -4.96
N MET A 155 8.63 -14.80 -4.06
CA MET A 155 9.07 -15.27 -2.75
C MET A 155 7.90 -15.73 -1.88
N ALA A 156 6.71 -15.12 -2.05
CA ALA A 156 5.51 -15.51 -1.32
C ALA A 156 5.04 -16.92 -1.67
N ASP A 157 5.27 -17.36 -2.91
CA ASP A 157 4.98 -18.73 -3.34
C ASP A 157 6.03 -19.73 -2.85
N LYS A 158 7.30 -19.33 -2.73
CA LYS A 158 8.40 -20.20 -2.27
C LYS A 158 8.50 -20.34 -0.75
N VAL A 159 8.49 -19.22 -0.03
CA VAL A 159 8.72 -19.15 1.43
C VAL A 159 7.39 -19.16 2.20
N GLY A 160 6.29 -18.87 1.51
CA GLY A 160 4.96 -18.74 2.09
C GLY A 160 4.60 -17.29 2.43
N ARG A 161 3.30 -17.01 2.44
CA ARG A 161 2.75 -15.66 2.62
C ARG A 161 2.88 -15.15 4.06
N LYS A 162 2.63 -16.03 5.05
CA LYS A 162 2.69 -15.73 6.48
C LYS A 162 4.04 -15.17 6.96
N PRO A 163 5.20 -15.80 6.69
CA PRO A 163 6.50 -15.28 7.14
C PRO A 163 6.85 -13.93 6.50
N LEU A 164 6.43 -13.68 5.25
CA LEU A 164 6.64 -12.37 4.61
C LEU A 164 5.79 -11.27 5.25
N LEU A 165 4.51 -11.54 5.52
CA LEU A 165 3.65 -10.59 6.23
C LEU A 165 4.16 -10.32 7.66
N LEU A 166 4.72 -11.33 8.31
CA LEU A 166 5.37 -11.16 9.60
C LEU A 166 6.62 -10.28 9.52
N LEU A 167 7.46 -10.50 8.50
CA LEU A 167 8.63 -9.67 8.22
C LEU A 167 8.23 -8.20 8.04
N ALA A 168 7.18 -7.93 7.26
CA ALA A 168 6.65 -6.59 7.07
C ALA A 168 6.14 -5.99 8.40
N GLY A 169 5.39 -6.78 9.17
CA GLY A 169 4.90 -6.40 10.49
C GLY A 169 6.02 -6.01 11.46
N LEU A 170 7.16 -6.71 11.43
CA LEU A 170 8.33 -6.40 12.27
C LEU A 170 9.15 -5.21 11.73
N ALA A 171 9.25 -5.06 10.42
CA ALA A 171 9.96 -3.95 9.79
C ALA A 171 9.27 -2.60 10.03
N MET A 172 7.94 -2.60 10.17
CA MET A 172 7.14 -1.41 10.39
C MET A 172 7.49 -0.60 11.65
N PRO A 173 7.47 -1.17 12.87
CA PRO A 173 7.84 -0.44 14.07
C PRO A 173 9.30 0.02 14.06
N ILE A 174 10.20 -0.76 13.46
CA ILE A 174 11.61 -0.38 13.27
C ILE A 174 11.68 0.88 12.39
N ARG A 175 10.98 0.91 11.26
CA ARG A 175 10.91 2.08 10.37
C ARG A 175 10.40 3.32 11.10
N SER A 176 9.29 3.21 11.81
CA SER A 176 8.72 4.34 12.56
C SER A 176 9.67 4.83 13.65
N PHE A 177 10.34 3.91 14.36
CA PHE A 177 11.34 4.27 15.37
C PHE A 177 12.59 4.93 14.77
N LEU A 178 13.06 4.47 13.62
CA LEU A 178 14.18 5.10 12.91
C LEU A 178 13.86 6.55 12.53
N TYR A 179 12.62 6.86 12.12
CA TYR A 179 12.21 8.24 11.85
C TYR A 179 12.13 9.14 13.08
N PHE A 180 11.94 8.59 14.26
CA PHE A 180 12.07 9.37 15.50
C PHE A 180 13.53 9.81 15.74
N LEU A 181 14.49 8.94 15.43
CA LEU A 181 15.91 9.17 15.66
C LEU A 181 16.56 10.11 14.63
N THR A 182 15.88 10.46 13.54
CA THR A 182 16.49 11.27 12.47
C THR A 182 16.77 12.70 12.92
N GLY A 183 17.96 13.19 12.57
CA GLY A 183 18.38 14.58 12.74
C GLY A 183 18.45 15.35 11.42
N ARG A 184 18.49 14.67 10.27
CA ARG A 184 18.70 15.29 8.95
C ARG A 184 17.76 14.74 7.89
N ALA A 185 17.35 15.57 6.93
CA ALA A 185 16.49 15.17 5.82
C ALA A 185 17.05 13.98 5.02
N PHE A 186 18.37 13.95 4.79
CA PHE A 186 19.04 12.85 4.08
C PHE A 186 18.87 11.49 4.75
N GLU A 187 18.84 11.44 6.08
CA GLU A 187 18.64 10.18 6.84
C GLU A 187 17.25 9.60 6.58
N VAL A 188 16.25 10.47 6.39
CA VAL A 188 14.88 10.05 6.05
C VAL A 188 14.84 9.34 4.71
N ILE A 189 15.57 9.84 3.71
CA ILE A 189 15.69 9.25 2.37
C ILE A 189 16.34 7.86 2.47
N LEU A 190 17.44 7.73 3.23
CA LEU A 190 18.10 6.45 3.45
C LEU A 190 17.18 5.43 4.13
N ILE A 191 16.52 5.83 5.23
CA ILE A 191 15.56 4.96 5.92
C ILE A 191 14.48 4.51 4.94
N GLN A 192 13.98 5.41 4.10
CA GLN A 192 12.95 5.11 3.14
C GLN A 192 13.41 4.09 2.09
N PHE A 193 14.60 4.29 1.50
CA PHE A 193 15.20 3.35 0.55
C PHE A 193 15.32 1.93 1.13
N PHE A 194 15.83 1.79 2.36
CA PHE A 194 16.03 0.47 2.96
C PHE A 194 14.74 -0.17 3.45
N THR A 195 13.82 0.59 4.04
CA THR A 195 12.67 0.00 4.74
C THR A 195 11.41 -0.09 3.87
N HIS A 196 11.27 0.71 2.81
CA HIS A 196 10.05 0.77 2.01
C HIS A 196 9.75 -0.57 1.32
N ILE A 197 10.79 -1.25 0.87
CA ILE A 197 10.71 -2.56 0.23
C ILE A 197 10.14 -3.60 1.20
N PHE A 198 10.56 -3.57 2.47
CA PHE A 198 10.13 -4.55 3.47
C PHE A 198 8.75 -4.23 4.06
N THR A 199 8.30 -2.98 3.99
CA THR A 199 7.00 -2.59 4.53
C THR A 199 5.95 -2.53 3.42
N PHE A 200 5.98 -1.48 2.61
CA PHE A 200 4.95 -1.21 1.62
C PHE A 200 4.88 -2.31 0.55
N VAL A 201 6.02 -2.62 -0.08
CA VAL A 201 6.07 -3.54 -1.23
C VAL A 201 5.66 -4.96 -0.85
N ILE A 202 6.05 -5.46 0.32
CA ILE A 202 5.56 -6.78 0.80
C ILE A 202 4.06 -6.72 1.04
N SER A 203 3.57 -5.71 1.76
CA SER A 203 2.14 -5.64 2.14
C SER A 203 1.21 -5.59 0.92
N ILE A 204 1.55 -4.79 -0.09
CA ILE A 204 0.69 -4.59 -1.26
C ILE A 204 0.63 -5.82 -2.17
N ASN A 205 1.71 -6.62 -2.22
CA ASN A 205 1.76 -7.81 -3.08
C ASN A 205 1.29 -9.08 -2.35
N VAL A 206 1.60 -9.22 -1.06
CA VAL A 206 1.36 -10.47 -0.32
C VAL A 206 0.01 -10.48 0.39
N ALA A 207 -0.50 -9.33 0.87
CA ALA A 207 -1.77 -9.29 1.60
C ALA A 207 -2.99 -9.70 0.75
N PRO A 208 -3.13 -9.27 -0.51
CA PRO A 208 -4.24 -9.72 -1.37
C PRO A 208 -4.18 -11.22 -1.67
N ILE A 209 -2.98 -11.78 -1.84
CA ILE A 209 -2.80 -13.22 -2.04
C ILE A 209 -3.21 -13.98 -0.78
N TYR A 210 -2.79 -13.51 0.38
CA TYR A 210 -3.11 -14.18 1.64
C TYR A 210 -4.61 -14.14 1.95
N VAL A 211 -5.31 -13.02 1.73
CA VAL A 211 -6.77 -13.00 1.93
C VAL A 211 -7.49 -13.93 0.95
N ASN A 212 -7.00 -14.05 -0.28
CA ASN A 212 -7.55 -14.98 -1.28
C ASN A 212 -7.35 -16.45 -0.90
N ASP A 213 -6.30 -16.78 -0.15
CA ASP A 213 -6.06 -18.14 0.39
C ASP A 213 -7.01 -18.48 1.56
N LEU A 214 -7.54 -17.47 2.26
CA LEU A 214 -8.45 -17.67 3.40
C LEU A 214 -9.92 -17.81 3.00
N VAL A 215 -10.26 -17.46 1.75
CA VAL A 215 -11.64 -17.44 1.25
C VAL A 215 -11.82 -18.41 0.10
N SER A 216 -13.06 -18.84 -0.15
CA SER A 216 -13.35 -19.70 -1.30
C SER A 216 -13.12 -18.95 -2.62
N PRO A 217 -12.82 -19.64 -3.75
CA PRO A 217 -12.57 -18.98 -5.03
C PRO A 217 -13.70 -18.03 -5.47
N LYS A 218 -14.95 -18.38 -5.15
CA LYS A 218 -16.16 -17.59 -5.45
C LYS A 218 -16.28 -16.31 -4.60
N GLU A 219 -15.47 -16.18 -3.55
CA GLU A 219 -15.54 -15.10 -2.56
C GLU A 219 -14.27 -14.24 -2.53
N ARG A 220 -13.32 -14.47 -3.45
CA ARG A 220 -12.05 -13.72 -3.53
C ARG A 220 -12.27 -12.22 -3.71
N ALA A 221 -13.23 -11.84 -4.56
CA ALA A 221 -13.61 -10.44 -4.73
C ALA A 221 -14.11 -9.82 -3.41
N THR A 222 -14.93 -10.54 -2.65
CA THR A 222 -15.42 -10.12 -1.33
C THR A 222 -14.28 -10.03 -0.32
N GLY A 223 -13.40 -11.02 -0.28
CA GLY A 223 -12.24 -11.04 0.63
C GLY A 223 -11.32 -9.85 0.42
N GLN A 224 -10.98 -9.55 -0.84
CA GLN A 224 -10.21 -8.35 -1.20
C GLN A 224 -10.99 -7.06 -0.91
N GLY A 225 -12.30 -7.03 -1.16
CA GLY A 225 -13.15 -5.90 -0.83
C GLY A 225 -13.15 -5.57 0.67
N ILE A 226 -13.26 -6.57 1.54
CA ILE A 226 -13.23 -6.40 3.01
C ILE A 226 -11.82 -5.99 3.47
N LEU A 227 -10.76 -6.57 2.88
CA LEU A 227 -9.39 -6.14 3.14
C LEU A 227 -9.21 -4.65 2.80
N ASN A 228 -9.65 -4.23 1.61
CA ASN A 228 -9.54 -2.84 1.18
C ASN A 228 -10.37 -1.90 2.03
N LEU A 229 -11.56 -2.33 2.49
CA LEU A 229 -12.35 -1.58 3.46
C LEU A 229 -11.62 -1.41 4.79
N SER A 230 -10.99 -2.47 5.31
CA SER A 230 -10.19 -2.42 6.53
C SER A 230 -9.00 -1.46 6.39
N VAL A 231 -8.29 -1.54 5.27
CA VAL A 231 -7.18 -0.65 4.94
C VAL A 231 -7.65 0.80 4.80
N ALA A 232 -8.74 1.08 4.08
CA ALA A 232 -9.28 2.42 3.92
C ALA A 232 -9.74 3.03 5.26
N LEU A 233 -10.41 2.24 6.10
CA LEU A 233 -10.80 2.68 7.44
C LEU A 233 -9.57 3.03 8.30
N SER A 234 -8.54 2.18 8.25
CA SER A 234 -7.28 2.44 8.96
C SER A 234 -6.57 3.70 8.45
N GLN A 235 -6.61 3.98 7.14
CA GLN A 235 -6.03 5.17 6.53
C GLN A 235 -6.70 6.44 7.03
N THR A 236 -8.03 6.49 7.00
CA THR A 236 -8.81 7.63 7.47
C THR A 236 -8.55 7.91 8.95
N LEU A 237 -8.61 6.87 9.79
CA LEU A 237 -8.35 7.00 11.22
C LEU A 237 -6.89 7.39 11.49
N SER A 238 -5.94 6.83 10.76
CA SER A 238 -4.52 7.13 10.93
C SER A 238 -4.19 8.57 10.59
N SER A 239 -4.65 9.08 9.44
CA SER A 239 -4.42 10.48 9.06
C SER A 239 -5.00 11.44 10.08
N PHE A 240 -6.21 11.16 10.59
CA PHE A 240 -6.86 11.98 11.61
C PHE A 240 -6.12 11.92 12.96
N ILE A 241 -5.80 10.71 13.46
CA ILE A 241 -5.21 10.53 14.79
C ILE A 241 -3.73 10.94 14.79
N SER A 242 -2.95 10.54 13.78
CA SER A 242 -1.51 10.87 13.70
C SER A 242 -1.28 12.38 13.61
N GLY A 243 -2.09 13.11 12.82
CA GLY A 243 -2.03 14.57 12.77
C GLY A 243 -2.33 15.24 14.11
N ASN A 244 -3.37 14.78 14.83
CA ASN A 244 -3.68 15.29 16.17
C ASN A 244 -2.59 14.96 17.19
N VAL A 245 -2.05 13.74 17.17
CA VAL A 245 -0.92 13.35 18.03
C VAL A 245 0.31 14.21 17.72
N ALA A 246 0.61 14.48 16.45
CA ALA A 246 1.71 15.38 16.07
C ALA A 246 1.55 16.79 16.64
N ASN A 247 0.32 17.31 16.74
CA ASN A 247 0.04 18.60 17.36
C ASN A 247 0.25 18.59 18.88
N MET A 248 -0.04 17.48 19.56
CA MET A 248 0.04 17.37 21.03
C MET A 248 1.46 17.07 21.53
N VAL A 249 2.15 16.11 20.92
CA VAL A 249 3.47 15.61 21.38
C VAL A 249 4.61 15.95 20.43
N GLY A 250 4.32 16.71 19.37
CA GLY A 250 5.27 17.04 18.32
C GLY A 250 5.42 15.94 17.26
N LEU A 251 5.96 16.34 16.11
CA LEU A 251 6.10 15.46 14.94
C LEU A 251 6.98 14.23 15.22
N LYS A 252 8.07 14.38 15.98
CA LYS A 252 8.92 13.26 16.39
C LYS A 252 8.19 12.31 17.35
N GLY A 253 7.44 12.84 18.32
CA GLY A 253 6.65 12.03 19.26
C GLY A 253 5.58 11.18 18.57
N MET A 254 4.97 11.70 17.50
CA MET A 254 4.03 10.95 16.65
C MET A 254 4.66 9.68 16.07
N TYR A 255 5.94 9.71 15.66
CA TYR A 255 6.61 8.51 15.13
C TYR A 255 6.81 7.42 16.19
N ILE A 256 7.00 7.77 17.46
CA ILE A 256 7.00 6.79 18.56
C ILE A 256 5.61 6.19 18.71
N PHE A 257 4.56 7.01 18.73
CA PHE A 257 3.18 6.52 18.80
C PHE A 257 2.88 5.52 17.67
N LEU A 258 3.26 5.84 16.44
CA LEU A 258 3.12 4.95 15.28
C LEU A 258 3.98 3.69 15.40
N ALA A 259 5.18 3.78 15.99
CA ALA A 259 6.00 2.61 16.28
C ALA A 259 5.32 1.67 17.29
N VAL A 260 4.65 2.19 18.31
CA VAL A 260 3.86 1.39 19.26
C VAL A 260 2.70 0.69 18.56
N ILE A 261 1.97 1.39 17.69
CA ILE A 261 0.90 0.76 16.88
C ILE A 261 1.47 -0.33 15.95
N GLY A 262 2.63 -0.08 15.34
CA GLY A 262 3.36 -1.07 14.55
C GLY A 262 3.77 -2.30 15.37
N LEU A 263 4.21 -2.12 16.62
CA LEU A 263 4.54 -3.22 17.54
C LEU A 263 3.29 -4.03 17.89
N ILE A 264 2.14 -3.39 18.12
CA ILE A 264 0.87 -4.07 18.35
C ILE A 264 0.53 -4.95 17.15
N SER A 265 0.65 -4.43 15.93
CA SER A 265 0.46 -5.21 14.70
C SER A 265 1.43 -6.40 14.63
N ALA A 266 2.72 -6.19 14.90
CA ALA A 266 3.73 -7.25 14.88
C ALA A 266 3.44 -8.37 15.89
N ILE A 267 3.06 -8.02 17.13
CA ILE A 267 2.69 -8.98 18.18
C ILE A 267 1.44 -9.76 17.75
N TRP A 268 0.47 -9.09 17.14
CA TRP A 268 -0.73 -9.74 16.62
C TRP A 268 -0.38 -10.72 15.50
N GLY A 269 0.46 -10.31 14.55
CA GLY A 269 0.97 -11.16 13.47
C GLY A 269 1.72 -12.39 13.99
N LEU A 270 2.57 -12.22 15.01
CA LEU A 270 3.26 -13.35 15.67
C LEU A 270 2.29 -14.37 16.24
N LYS A 271 1.21 -13.93 16.89
CA LYS A 271 0.20 -14.84 17.48
C LYS A 271 -0.55 -15.62 16.40
N ILE A 272 -0.91 -14.98 15.30
CA ILE A 272 -1.69 -15.58 14.21
C ILE A 272 -0.83 -16.58 13.44
N PHE A 273 0.34 -16.13 12.98
CA PHE A 273 1.15 -16.91 12.04
C PHE A 273 1.91 -18.06 12.71
N ARG A 274 2.12 -18.02 14.03
CA ARG A 274 2.78 -19.09 14.79
C ARG A 274 1.84 -20.25 15.17
N LYS A 275 0.51 -20.02 15.22
CA LYS A 275 -0.50 -21.03 15.60
C LYS A 275 -0.94 -21.94 14.46
N SER A 276 -0.63 -21.59 13.21
CA SER A 276 -1.11 -22.31 12.03
C SER A 276 0.00 -23.19 11.43
N LYS A 277 0.58 -24.03 12.30
CA LYS A 277 1.35 -25.24 11.93
C LYS A 277 0.44 -26.45 12.07
#